data_AF-A0A7S2G4C6-F1
#
_entry.id   AF-A0A7S2G4C6-F1
#
_cell.length_a   1.000
_cell.length_b   1.000
_cell.length_c   1.000
_cell.angle_alpha   90.00
_cell.angle_beta   90.00
_cell.angle_gamma   90.00
#
_symmetry.space_group_name_H-M   'P 1'
#
loop_
_entity.id
_entity.type
_entity.pdbx_description
1 polymer ?
#
loop_
_entity_poly.entity_id
_entity_poly.type
_entity_poly.pdbx_seq_one_letter_code
_entity_poly.pdbx_strand_id
1 'polypeptide(L)'
;DLALKSPAHMIHGQPVTVELCLPKKGDGKGLPGFSNSGGQRVFVTNIGQEVTEEEVQAYFAQWGDWTDIYMPKGSFTAGHKGICFISYKDPAAVTQVLQYGVHQLRGQPVVVDVAVPRGGPKGGGKRSSQ
;
A
#
# COMPACT_ATOMS: atom_id res chain seq x y z
N ASP A 1 -4.60 25.56 41.73
CA ASP A 1 -4.37 24.29 41.05
C ASP A 1 -4.79 24.45 39.59
N LEU A 2 -3.84 24.26 38.69
CA LEU A 2 -3.84 24.75 37.31
C LEU A 2 -4.22 23.58 36.38
N ALA A 3 -5.42 23.59 35.80
CA ALA A 3 -5.79 22.63 34.76
C ALA A 3 -6.51 23.35 33.61
N LEU A 4 -5.72 23.72 32.60
CA LEU A 4 -6.16 24.04 31.25
C LEU A 4 -7.06 22.91 30.73
N LYS A 5 -8.39 23.13 30.69
CA LYS A 5 -9.29 22.34 29.86
C LYS A 5 -9.62 23.16 28.62
N SER A 6 -9.00 22.76 27.52
CA SER A 6 -9.08 23.38 26.20
C SER A 6 -10.53 23.68 25.78
N PRO A 7 -10.79 24.84 25.14
CA PRO A 7 -12.12 25.23 24.73
C PRO A 7 -12.54 24.44 23.48
N ALA A 8 -13.57 23.60 23.63
CA ALA A 8 -14.32 23.06 22.49
C ALA A 8 -14.88 24.25 21.70
N HIS A 9 -14.41 24.43 20.47
CA HIS A 9 -14.89 25.50 19.60
C HIS A 9 -16.30 25.16 19.13
N MET A 10 -17.28 25.97 19.53
CA MET A 10 -18.66 25.90 19.07
C MET A 10 -18.83 26.88 17.90
N ILE A 11 -19.39 26.44 16.77
CA ILE A 11 -19.88 27.35 15.72
C ILE A 11 -21.32 26.95 15.39
N HIS A 12 -22.26 27.89 15.55
CA HIS A 12 -23.70 27.74 15.26
C HIS A 12 -24.48 26.65 16.04
N GLY A 13 -24.11 26.35 17.29
CA GLY A 13 -24.90 25.44 18.13
C GLY A 13 -24.86 23.97 17.71
N GLN A 14 -23.98 23.60 16.77
CA GLN A 14 -23.67 22.22 16.45
C GLN A 14 -22.28 21.89 17.00
N PRO A 15 -22.12 20.82 17.80
CA PRO A 15 -20.81 20.38 18.24
C PRO A 15 -20.04 19.85 17.03
N VAL A 16 -18.93 20.51 16.69
CA VAL A 16 -17.99 19.98 15.69
C VAL A 16 -17.13 18.94 16.38
N THR A 17 -17.51 17.68 16.28
CA THR A 17 -16.57 16.59 16.56
C THR A 17 -15.51 16.65 15.47
N VAL A 18 -14.26 16.94 15.86
CA VAL A 18 -13.11 16.63 15.00
C VAL A 18 -13.07 15.11 14.93
N GLU A 19 -13.82 14.55 14.00
CA GLU A 19 -13.70 13.14 13.63
C GLU A 19 -12.35 13.03 12.93
N LEU A 20 -11.31 12.74 13.71
CA LEU A 20 -10.16 12.01 13.21
C LEU A 20 -10.76 10.77 12.54
N CYS A 21 -10.78 10.77 11.21
CA CYS A 21 -11.25 9.67 10.40
C CYS A 21 -10.36 8.45 10.68
N LEU A 22 -10.70 7.69 11.72
CA LEU A 22 -10.10 6.40 11.99
C LEU A 22 -10.84 5.40 11.11
N PRO A 23 -10.17 4.72 10.16
CA PRO A 23 -10.82 3.78 9.28
C PRO A 23 -11.50 2.68 10.10
N LYS A 24 -12.75 2.41 9.72
CA LYS A 24 -13.65 1.42 10.33
C LYS A 24 -12.90 0.14 10.68
N LYS A 25 -12.98 -0.24 11.95
CA LYS A 25 -12.65 -1.58 12.45
C LYS A 25 -13.52 -2.60 11.71
N GLY A 26 -12.99 -3.19 10.66
CA GLY A 26 -13.63 -4.26 9.91
C GLY A 26 -13.52 -5.57 10.69
N ASP A 27 -14.68 -6.11 11.05
CA ASP A 27 -14.83 -7.46 11.59
C ASP A 27 -14.16 -8.50 10.67
N GLY A 28 -13.46 -9.43 11.30
CA GLY A 28 -12.66 -10.45 10.63
C GLY A 28 -13.43 -11.25 9.58
N LYS A 29 -13.12 -10.98 8.31
CA LYS A 29 -13.21 -11.94 7.22
C LYS A 29 -11.85 -12.00 6.54
N GLY A 30 -11.04 -13.00 6.93
CA GLY A 30 -9.79 -13.30 6.24
C GLY A 30 -10.08 -13.51 4.76
N LEU A 31 -9.46 -12.67 3.91
CA LEU A 31 -9.52 -12.85 2.47
C LEU A 31 -8.85 -14.21 2.14
N PRO A 32 -9.49 -15.05 1.31
CA PRO A 32 -8.91 -16.34 0.91
C PRO A 32 -7.67 -16.08 0.04
N GLY A 33 -6.48 -16.25 0.63
CA GLY A 33 -5.19 -15.98 -0.03
C GLY A 33 -4.03 -15.69 0.93
N PHE A 34 -4.31 -15.42 2.21
CA PHE A 34 -3.28 -15.22 3.23
C PHE A 34 -2.66 -16.56 3.68
N SER A 35 -1.80 -17.16 2.84
CA SER A 35 -0.80 -18.11 3.32
C SER A 35 0.41 -17.34 3.86
N ASN A 36 0.80 -17.68 5.08
CA ASN A 36 1.61 -16.89 6.00
C ASN A 36 3.12 -16.84 5.66
N SER A 37 3.48 -16.82 4.37
CA SER A 37 4.88 -16.94 3.94
C SER A 37 5.40 -15.76 3.11
N GLY A 38 4.65 -14.65 3.04
CA GLY A 38 5.05 -13.45 2.29
C GLY A 38 4.20 -12.18 2.50
N GLY A 39 3.40 -12.12 3.55
CA GLY A 39 2.28 -11.17 3.71
C GLY A 39 2.64 -9.72 4.05
N GLN A 40 3.90 -9.29 3.88
CA GLN A 40 4.34 -7.92 4.16
C GLN A 40 4.64 -7.10 2.91
N ARG A 41 4.48 -7.69 1.72
CA ARG A 41 4.83 -7.02 0.47
C ARG A 41 3.59 -6.70 -0.37
N VAL A 42 3.59 -5.50 -0.93
CA VAL A 42 2.56 -4.95 -1.80
C VAL A 42 3.11 -4.83 -3.21
N PHE A 43 2.28 -5.16 -4.19
CA PHE A 43 2.54 -5.00 -5.62
C PHE A 43 1.68 -3.86 -6.16
N VAL A 44 2.34 -2.83 -6.67
CA VAL A 44 1.69 -1.65 -7.26
C VAL A 44 1.91 -1.68 -8.77
N THR A 45 0.85 -1.51 -9.54
CA THR A 45 0.86 -1.48 -11.01
C THR A 45 0.11 -0.28 -11.56
N ASN A 46 0.27 -0.04 -12.86
CA ASN A 46 -0.29 1.11 -13.56
C ASN A 46 0.27 2.46 -13.06
N ILE A 47 1.55 2.48 -12.69
CA ILE A 47 2.22 3.71 -12.25
C ILE A 47 2.60 4.54 -13.47
N GLY A 48 2.12 5.79 -13.54
CA GLY A 48 2.45 6.75 -14.60
C GLY A 48 3.95 6.98 -14.73
N GLN A 49 4.46 7.15 -15.96
CA GLN A 49 5.90 7.32 -16.22
C GLN A 49 6.51 8.59 -15.58
N GLU A 50 5.66 9.56 -15.24
CA GLU A 50 6.03 10.78 -14.53
C GLU A 50 6.23 10.61 -13.02
N VAL A 51 5.71 9.52 -12.45
CA VAL A 51 5.78 9.24 -11.02
C VAL A 51 7.12 8.63 -10.69
N THR A 52 7.90 9.26 -9.81
CA THR A 52 9.20 8.73 -9.37
C THR A 52 9.03 7.77 -8.22
N GLU A 53 10.09 7.02 -7.93
CA GLU A 53 10.13 6.15 -6.75
C GLU A 53 9.84 6.95 -5.48
N GLU A 54 10.47 8.12 -5.30
CA GLU A 54 10.30 9.01 -4.14
C GLU A 54 8.82 9.39 -3.90
N GLU A 55 8.08 9.71 -4.96
CA GLU A 55 6.64 10.04 -4.87
C GLU A 55 5.83 8.82 -4.40
N VAL A 56 6.17 7.62 -4.90
CA VAL A 56 5.58 6.36 -4.42
C VAL A 56 5.90 6.18 -2.93
N GLN A 57 7.16 6.38 -2.51
CA GLN A 57 7.54 6.22 -1.09
C GLN A 57 6.77 7.20 -0.20
N ALA A 58 6.72 8.47 -0.58
CA ALA A 58 6.06 9.53 0.18
C ALA A 58 4.55 9.26 0.31
N TYR A 59 3.90 8.81 -0.76
CA TYR A 59 2.48 8.45 -0.72
C TYR A 59 2.24 7.22 0.16
N PHE A 60 3.00 6.14 -0.04
CA PHE A 60 2.78 4.89 0.67
C PHE A 60 3.24 4.91 2.14
N ALA A 61 4.07 5.87 2.54
CA ALA A 61 4.47 6.08 3.93
C ALA A 61 3.30 6.44 4.87
N GLN A 62 2.15 6.91 4.35
CA GLN A 62 1.00 7.27 5.18
C GLN A 62 0.34 6.08 5.89
N TRP A 63 0.51 4.86 5.37
CA TRP A 63 -0.06 3.64 5.97
C TRP A 63 0.90 2.95 6.94
N GLY A 64 2.19 3.23 6.84
CA GLY A 64 3.21 2.69 7.72
C GLY A 64 4.60 2.73 7.10
N ASP A 65 5.59 2.44 7.93
CA ASP A 65 6.97 2.30 7.52
C ASP A 65 7.20 1.11 6.59
N TRP A 66 8.05 1.33 5.59
CA TRP A 66 8.54 0.30 4.70
C TRP A 66 9.98 -0.15 5.07
N THR A 67 10.32 -1.37 4.67
CA THR A 67 11.65 -1.97 4.80
C THR A 67 12.43 -1.88 3.49
N ASP A 68 11.74 -2.07 2.36
CA ASP A 68 12.36 -2.11 1.04
C ASP A 68 11.37 -1.66 -0.03
N ILE A 69 11.83 -0.85 -0.98
CA ILE A 69 11.06 -0.41 -2.14
C ILE A 69 11.86 -0.76 -3.39
N TYR A 70 11.21 -1.41 -4.35
CA TYR A 70 11.82 -1.82 -5.60
C TYR A 70 10.96 -1.40 -6.79
N MET A 71 11.43 -0.39 -7.52
CA MET A 71 10.81 0.08 -8.75
C MET A 71 11.68 -0.27 -9.97
N PRO A 72 11.41 -1.38 -10.68
CA PRO A 72 12.21 -1.77 -11.83
C PRO A 72 12.11 -0.75 -12.97
N LYS A 73 13.26 -0.22 -13.34
CA LYS A 73 13.42 0.65 -14.52
C LYS A 73 13.32 -0.18 -15.80
N GLY A 74 12.73 0.39 -16.84
CA GLY A 74 12.66 -0.24 -18.15
C GLY A 74 14.03 -0.25 -18.81
N SER A 75 14.41 -1.37 -19.45
CA SER A 75 15.67 -1.44 -20.21
C SER A 75 15.58 -0.74 -21.57
N PHE A 76 14.36 -0.52 -22.09
CA PHE A 76 14.11 0.04 -23.43
C PHE A 76 13.37 1.38 -23.41
N THR A 77 12.69 1.71 -22.31
CA THR A 77 12.03 3.01 -22.10
C THR A 77 12.86 3.85 -21.14
N ALA A 78 12.90 5.17 -21.33
CA ALA A 78 13.62 6.11 -20.46
C ALA A 78 13.02 6.24 -19.04
N GLY A 79 12.14 5.32 -18.63
CA GLY A 79 11.38 5.36 -17.37
C GLY A 79 11.16 3.99 -16.77
N HIS A 80 10.36 3.91 -15.72
CA HIS A 80 9.99 2.64 -15.06
C HIS A 80 8.99 1.81 -15.84
N LYS A 81 8.89 0.53 -15.48
CA LYS A 81 7.98 -0.43 -16.10
C LYS A 81 6.52 -0.28 -15.65
N GLY A 82 6.15 0.83 -15.02
CA GLY A 82 4.81 1.04 -14.46
C GLY A 82 4.47 0.13 -13.27
N ILE A 83 5.48 -0.52 -12.67
CA ILE A 83 5.31 -1.43 -11.53
C ILE A 83 6.27 -1.05 -10.40
N CYS A 84 5.83 -1.25 -9.17
CA CYS A 84 6.62 -1.05 -7.96
C CYS A 84 6.27 -2.15 -6.95
N PHE A 85 7.24 -2.52 -6.14
CA PHE A 85 7.06 -3.46 -5.04
C PHE A 85 7.47 -2.79 -3.74
N ILE A 86 6.62 -2.85 -2.73
CA ILE A 86 6.83 -2.18 -1.44
C ILE A 86 6.73 -3.24 -0.34
N SER A 87 7.81 -3.43 0.42
CA SER A 87 7.83 -4.31 1.59
C SER A 87 7.63 -3.44 2.83
N TYR A 88 6.59 -3.72 3.62
CA TYR A 88 6.28 -3.00 4.85
C TYR A 88 6.99 -3.63 6.06
N LYS A 89 7.29 -2.82 7.08
CA LYS A 89 7.72 -3.33 8.40
C LYS A 89 6.57 -4.11 9.05
N ASP A 90 5.37 -3.55 8.98
CA ASP A 90 4.18 -4.09 9.60
C ASP A 90 3.20 -4.65 8.56
N PRO A 91 2.72 -5.91 8.71
CA PRO A 91 1.71 -6.48 7.82
C PRO A 91 0.36 -5.75 7.92
N ALA A 92 0.11 -5.04 9.03
CA ALA A 92 -1.07 -4.21 9.19
C ALA A 92 -1.13 -3.07 8.15
N ALA A 93 0.02 -2.53 7.73
CA ALA A 93 0.08 -1.50 6.69
C ALA A 93 -0.42 -2.04 5.35
N VAL A 94 -0.02 -3.27 4.98
CA VAL A 94 -0.52 -3.97 3.77
C VAL A 94 -2.03 -4.07 3.76
N THR A 95 -2.62 -4.50 4.89
CA THR A 95 -4.08 -4.63 4.99
C THR A 95 -4.78 -3.27 4.88
N GLN A 96 -4.21 -2.21 5.45
CA GLN A 96 -4.78 -0.86 5.33
C GLN A 96 -4.71 -0.33 3.91
N VAL A 97 -3.59 -0.52 3.22
CA VAL A 97 -3.41 -0.14 1.83
C VAL A 97 -4.46 -0.81 0.95
N LEU A 98 -4.67 -2.12 1.10
CA LEU A 98 -5.66 -2.86 0.30
C LEU A 98 -7.11 -2.45 0.62
N GLN A 99 -7.39 -2.12 1.88
CA GLN A 99 -8.73 -1.68 2.30
C GLN A 99 -9.08 -0.25 1.86
N TYR A 100 -8.07 0.58 1.55
CA TYR A 100 -8.28 1.96 1.10
C TYR A 100 -9.05 2.02 -0.23
N GLY A 101 -8.98 0.97 -1.05
CA GLY A 101 -9.68 0.89 -2.33
C GLY A 101 -8.84 1.46 -3.48
N VAL A 102 -9.21 2.64 -3.99
CA VAL A 102 -8.57 3.23 -5.18
C VAL A 102 -7.44 4.18 -4.78
N HIS A 103 -6.22 3.83 -5.19
CA HIS A 103 -5.02 4.64 -4.99
C HIS A 103 -4.79 5.52 -6.21
N GLN A 104 -4.33 6.75 -6.00
CA GLN A 104 -4.05 7.69 -7.09
C GLN A 104 -2.73 8.43 -6.85
N LEU A 105 -1.83 8.38 -7.84
CA LEU A 105 -0.56 9.10 -7.84
C LEU A 105 -0.60 10.14 -8.97
N ARG A 106 -0.43 11.43 -8.63
CA ARG A 106 -0.53 12.55 -9.58
C ARG A 106 -1.84 12.57 -10.41
N GLY A 107 -2.94 12.12 -9.81
CA GLY A 107 -4.23 12.00 -10.49
C GLY A 107 -4.36 10.80 -11.44
N GLN A 108 -3.34 9.93 -11.51
CA GLN A 108 -3.44 8.64 -12.20
C GLN A 108 -3.80 7.52 -11.23
N PRO A 109 -4.83 6.70 -11.52
CA PRO A 109 -5.21 5.58 -10.67
C PRO A 109 -4.15 4.47 -10.76
N VAL A 110 -3.67 4.03 -9.60
CA VAL A 110 -2.74 2.88 -9.48
C VAL A 110 -3.47 1.70 -8.88
N VAL A 111 -3.09 0.51 -9.34
CA VAL A 111 -3.68 -0.75 -8.88
C VAL A 111 -2.74 -1.36 -7.85
N VAL A 112 -3.27 -1.70 -6.68
CA VAL A 112 -2.49 -2.21 -5.57
C VAL A 112 -2.99 -3.59 -5.17
N ASP A 113 -2.09 -4.56 -5.12
CA ASP A 113 -2.39 -5.97 -4.82
C ASP A 113 -1.37 -6.58 -3.85
N VAL A 114 -1.66 -7.76 -3.31
CA VAL A 114 -0.72 -8.48 -2.43
C VAL A 114 0.41 -9.02 -3.30
N ALA A 115 1.66 -8.71 -2.94
CA ALA A 115 2.78 -9.27 -3.66
C ALA A 115 2.96 -10.75 -3.29
N VAL A 116 2.97 -11.62 -4.29
CA VAL A 116 3.26 -13.04 -4.11
C VAL A 116 4.75 -13.22 -3.72
N PRO A 117 5.09 -13.87 -2.59
CA PRO A 117 6.48 -14.12 -2.22
C PRO A 117 7.18 -15.00 -3.26
N ARG A 118 8.42 -14.66 -3.60
CA ARG A 118 9.23 -15.43 -4.57
C ARG A 118 9.88 -16.70 -3.99
N GLY A 119 9.16 -17.50 -3.20
CA GLY A 119 9.61 -18.85 -2.78
C GLY A 119 8.47 -19.68 -2.19
N GLY A 120 8.13 -20.88 -2.69
CA GLY A 120 8.60 -21.75 -3.79
C GLY A 120 7.54 -22.84 -4.09
N PRO A 121 7.81 -24.04 -4.69
CA PRO A 121 8.98 -24.55 -5.42
C PRO A 121 8.73 -24.81 -6.93
N LYS A 122 9.80 -25.22 -7.62
CA LYS A 122 9.94 -25.78 -8.98
C LYS A 122 8.80 -26.66 -9.52
N GLY A 123 8.54 -26.51 -10.82
CA GLY A 123 8.37 -27.60 -11.78
C GLY A 123 8.29 -27.02 -13.19
N GLY A 124 9.17 -27.24 -14.14
CA GLY A 124 10.31 -28.13 -14.29
C GLY A 124 10.59 -28.13 -15.79
N GLY A 125 11.78 -27.71 -16.23
CA GLY A 125 12.16 -27.87 -17.62
C GLY A 125 12.14 -29.35 -17.99
N LYS A 126 11.41 -29.70 -19.06
CA LYS A 126 11.77 -30.82 -19.93
C LYS A 126 11.58 -30.40 -21.37
N ARG A 127 12.72 -30.11 -21.99
CA ARG A 127 13.00 -30.48 -23.38
C ARG A 127 12.68 -31.97 -23.54
N SER A 128 11.90 -32.34 -24.55
CA SER A 128 12.14 -33.51 -25.39
C SER A 128 11.10 -33.60 -26.49
N SER A 129 11.60 -33.56 -27.71
CA SER A 129 11.05 -34.12 -28.94
C SER A 129 10.14 -35.32 -28.75
N GLN A 130 9.01 -35.34 -29.45
CA GLN A 130 8.71 -36.43 -30.38
C GLN A 130 7.89 -35.89 -31.55
#